data_AF-A0A2J2H834-F1
#
_entry.id   AF-A0A2J2H834-F1
#
_cell.length_a   1.000
_cell.length_b   1.000
_cell.length_c   1.000
_cell.angle_alpha   90.00
_cell.angle_beta   90.00
_cell.angle_gamma   90.00
#
_symmetry.space_group_name_H-M   'P 1'
#
loop_
_entity.id
_entity.type
_entity.pdbx_description
1 polymer ?
#
loop_
_entity_poly.entity_id
_entity_poly.type
_entity_poly.pdbx_seq_one_letter_code
_entity_poly.pdbx_strand_id
1 'polypeptide(L)'
;MGRRTVSVGEDVYWRLSRLAIERNLTLSDLIRELLDYYERGVCRDSMIEVLDDVRAMLRDCLSKLGVEQSAEAKPEQTEAMPKSEVVSGFEDNPWVQILRAKSRG
;
A
#
# COMPACT_ATOMS: atom_id res chain seq x y z
N MET A 1 -29.26 27.79 9.80
CA MET A 1 -28.08 27.37 9.00
C MET A 1 -28.05 28.21 7.73
N GLY A 2 -27.05 29.07 7.56
CA GLY A 2 -26.95 29.96 6.39
C GLY A 2 -26.62 29.19 5.11
N ARG A 3 -27.27 29.54 4.00
CA ARG A 3 -26.93 29.00 2.68
C ARG A 3 -25.81 29.85 2.08
N ARG A 4 -24.69 29.23 1.72
CA ARG A 4 -23.61 29.88 0.98
C ARG A 4 -23.68 29.42 -0.47
N THR A 5 -23.63 30.36 -1.39
CA THR A 5 -23.50 30.06 -2.82
C THR A 5 -22.01 29.90 -3.12
N VAL A 6 -21.66 28.81 -3.80
CA VAL A 6 -20.27 28.54 -4.22
C VAL A 6 -20.28 28.35 -5.73
N SER A 7 -19.38 29.04 -6.42
CA SER A 7 -19.15 28.84 -7.85
C SER A 7 -18.10 27.76 -8.03
N VAL A 8 -18.38 26.79 -8.89
CA VAL A 8 -17.46 25.70 -9.27
C VAL A 8 -17.41 25.61 -10.78
N GLY A 9 -16.35 25.00 -11.32
CA GLY A 9 -16.27 24.68 -12.75
C GLY A 9 -17.44 23.77 -13.17
N GLU A 10 -17.89 23.92 -14.41
CA GLU A 10 -19.01 23.14 -14.96
C GLU A 10 -18.73 21.63 -14.96
N ASP A 11 -17.48 21.24 -15.24
CA ASP A 11 -17.00 19.86 -15.18
C ASP A 11 -17.05 19.28 -13.76
N VAL A 12 -16.70 20.08 -12.75
CA VAL A 12 -16.79 19.71 -11.34
C VAL A 12 -18.25 19.58 -10.93
N TYR A 13 -19.09 20.54 -11.30
CA TYR A 13 -20.52 20.49 -11.02
C TYR A 13 -21.18 19.26 -11.65
N TRP A 14 -20.83 18.92 -12.89
CA TRP A 14 -21.33 17.73 -13.58
C TRP A 14 -20.96 16.44 -12.84
N ARG A 15 -19.68 16.30 -12.45
CA ARG A 15 -19.19 15.14 -11.70
C ARG A 15 -19.89 15.01 -10.34
N LEU A 16 -20.04 16.11 -9.60
CA LEU A 16 -20.73 16.12 -8.32
C LEU A 16 -22.21 15.77 -8.48
N SER A 17 -22.87 16.33 -9.49
CA SER A 17 -24.28 16.03 -9.77
C SER A 17 -24.50 14.56 -10.11
N ARG A 18 -23.64 13.99 -10.97
CA ARG A 18 -23.71 12.57 -11.30
C ARG A 18 -23.49 11.69 -10.06
N LEU A 19 -22.48 12.00 -9.26
CA LEU A 19 -22.19 11.26 -8.04
C LEU A 19 -23.31 11.37 -6.99
N ALA A 20 -23.95 12.53 -6.88
CA ALA A 20 -25.08 12.74 -5.98
C ALA A 20 -26.28 11.87 -6.37
N ILE A 21 -26.55 11.73 -7.67
CA ILE A 21 -27.60 10.85 -8.19
C ILE A 21 -27.25 9.38 -7.92
N GLU A 22 -26.03 8.95 -8.22
CA GLU A 22 -25.56 7.57 -7.98
C GLU A 22 -25.66 7.15 -6.50
N ARG A 23 -25.46 8.10 -5.58
CA ARG A 23 -25.52 7.87 -4.13
C ARG A 23 -26.88 8.20 -3.51
N ASN A 24 -27.83 8.69 -4.30
CA ASN A 24 -29.14 9.16 -3.83
C ASN A 24 -29.04 10.21 -2.71
N LEU A 25 -28.11 11.16 -2.86
CA LEU A 25 -27.85 12.24 -1.91
C LEU A 25 -28.17 13.60 -2.53
N THR A 26 -28.43 14.60 -1.68
CA THR A 26 -28.42 15.98 -2.15
C THR A 26 -26.99 16.42 -2.42
N LEU A 27 -26.80 17.38 -3.34
CA LEU A 27 -25.48 17.92 -3.64
C LEU A 27 -24.80 18.50 -2.39
N SER A 28 -25.59 19.08 -1.47
CA SER A 28 -25.09 19.61 -0.20
C SER A 28 -24.62 18.52 0.75
N ASP A 29 -25.34 17.40 0.83
CA ASP A 29 -24.97 16.27 1.69
C ASP A 29 -23.73 15.56 1.14
N LEU A 30 -23.66 15.37 -0.18
CA LEU A 30 -22.48 14.83 -0.84
C LEU A 30 -21.24 15.70 -0.57
N ILE A 31 -21.35 17.03 -0.70
CA ILE A 31 -20.23 17.94 -0.42
C ILE A 31 -19.81 17.83 1.05
N ARG A 32 -20.75 17.75 1.99
CA ARG A 32 -20.43 17.55 3.41
C ARG A 32 -19.71 16.23 3.66
N GLU A 33 -20.18 15.15 3.06
CA GLU A 33 -19.58 13.83 3.20
C GLU A 33 -18.17 13.79 2.61
N LEU A 34 -17.95 14.41 1.43
CA LEU A 34 -16.63 14.53 0.83
C LEU A 34 -15.66 15.35 1.69
N LEU A 35 -16.15 16.42 2.33
CA LEU A 35 -15.35 17.22 3.26
C LEU A 35 -15.04 16.44 4.54
N ASP A 36 -16.02 15.71 5.11
CA ASP A 36 -15.80 14.83 6.26
C ASP A 36 -14.78 13.73 5.95
N TYR A 37 -14.84 13.13 4.76
CA TYR A 37 -13.82 12.17 4.31
C TYR A 37 -12.45 12.80 4.12
N TYR A 38 -12.37 14.04 3.63
CA TYR A 38 -11.10 14.73 3.52
C TYR A 38 -10.52 15.01 4.91
N GLU A 39 -11.32 15.55 5.83
CA GLU A 39 -10.94 15.84 7.21
C GLU A 39 -10.56 14.57 7.99
N ARG A 40 -11.33 13.49 7.86
CA ARG A 40 -11.02 12.18 8.45
C ARG A 40 -9.86 11.48 7.73
N GLY A 41 -9.70 11.71 6.44
CA GLY A 41 -8.58 11.23 5.63
C GLY A 41 -7.28 11.96 5.92
N VAL A 42 -7.33 13.15 6.55
CA VAL A 42 -6.17 13.81 7.16
C VAL A 42 -5.67 13.04 8.39
N CYS A 43 -6.47 12.14 8.99
CA CYS A 43 -5.94 11.10 9.90
C CYS A 43 -5.12 10.01 9.18
N ARG A 44 -4.65 10.26 7.95
CA ARG A 44 -3.60 9.46 7.30
C ARG A 44 -2.35 9.33 8.16
N ASP A 45 -2.11 10.28 9.05
CA ASP A 45 -1.07 10.18 10.08
C ASP A 45 -1.22 8.87 10.86
N SER A 46 -2.44 8.46 11.22
CA SER A 46 -2.65 7.20 11.96
C SER A 46 -2.27 5.94 11.17
N MET A 47 -2.54 5.89 9.85
CA MET A 47 -2.16 4.73 9.04
C MET A 47 -0.66 4.73 8.73
N ILE A 48 -0.06 5.90 8.53
CA ILE A 48 1.39 6.05 8.30
C ILE A 48 2.14 5.73 9.59
N GLU A 49 1.70 6.22 10.74
CA GLU A 49 2.24 5.90 12.06
C GLU A 49 2.17 4.40 12.35
N VAL A 50 1.02 3.75 12.11
CA VAL A 50 0.89 2.29 12.29
C VAL A 50 1.85 1.53 11.37
N LEU A 51 2.05 1.99 10.13
CA LEU A 51 2.99 1.35 9.21
C LEU A 51 4.45 1.59 9.61
N ASP A 52 4.78 2.77 10.14
CA ASP A 52 6.12 3.07 10.66
C ASP A 52 6.42 2.27 11.94
N ASP A 53 5.43 2.08 12.82
CA ASP A 53 5.54 1.23 14.00
C ASP A 53 5.77 -0.23 13.61
N VAL A 54 5.00 -0.77 12.66
CA VAL A 54 5.20 -2.12 12.13
C VAL A 54 6.58 -2.25 11.49
N ARG A 55 7.04 -1.25 10.74
CA ARG A 55 8.37 -1.21 10.15
C ARG A 55 9.47 -1.19 11.21
N ALA A 56 9.27 -0.45 12.31
CA ALA A 56 10.20 -0.40 13.43
C ALA A 56 10.28 -1.75 14.16
N MET A 57 9.14 -2.39 14.44
CA MET A 57 9.08 -3.72 15.04
C MET A 57 9.75 -4.78 14.18
N LEU A 58 9.50 -4.77 12.87
CA LEU A 58 10.15 -5.68 11.94
C LEU A 58 11.68 -5.48 11.92
N ARG A 59 12.13 -4.22 11.93
CA ARG A 59 13.56 -3.90 12.00
C ARG A 59 14.17 -4.43 13.29
N ASP A 60 13.54 -4.20 14.42
CA ASP A 60 14.02 -4.67 15.74
C ASP A 60 14.08 -6.20 15.82
N CYS A 61 13.05 -6.89 15.33
CA CYS A 61 13.05 -8.35 15.22
C CYS A 61 14.20 -8.87 14.34
N LEU A 62 14.44 -8.24 13.18
CA LEU A 62 15.53 -8.62 12.27
C LEU A 62 16.92 -8.31 12.85
N SER A 63 17.07 -7.18 13.56
CA SER A 63 18.29 -6.82 14.26
C SER A 63 18.62 -7.81 15.39
N LYS A 64 17.61 -8.26 16.14
CA LYS A 64 17.75 -9.29 17.19
C LYS A 64 18.09 -10.68 16.64
N LEU A 65 17.67 -10.97 15.42
CA LEU A 65 18.02 -12.21 14.71
C LEU A 65 19.47 -12.19 14.16
N GLY A 66 20.24 -11.12 14.40
CA GLY A 66 21.64 -11.06 13.99
C GLY A 66 21.84 -10.93 12.47
N VAL A 67 20.80 -10.49 11.75
CA VAL A 67 20.94 -10.12 10.34
C VAL A 67 21.56 -8.72 10.33
N GLU A 68 22.88 -8.65 10.56
CA GLU A 68 23.64 -7.46 10.20
C GLU A 68 23.34 -7.17 8.73
N GLN A 69 22.99 -5.92 8.44
CA GLN A 69 22.76 -5.45 7.08
C GLN A 69 23.99 -5.84 6.26
N SER A 70 23.83 -6.85 5.40
CA SER A 70 24.82 -7.18 4.39
C SER A 70 24.95 -5.93 3.53
N ALA A 71 26.02 -5.19 3.80
CA ALA A 71 26.34 -3.94 3.15
C ALA A 71 26.28 -4.13 1.63
N GLU A 72 25.68 -3.14 0.98
CA GLU A 72 25.96 -2.71 -0.39
C GLU A 72 26.64 -3.76 -1.28
N ALA A 73 25.83 -4.56 -1.98
CA ALA A 73 26.33 -5.46 -3.01
C ALA A 73 26.86 -4.64 -4.21
N LYS A 74 28.12 -4.22 -4.12
CA LYS A 74 28.97 -3.97 -5.27
C LYS A 74 29.01 -5.27 -6.11
N PRO A 75 28.76 -5.22 -7.42
CA PRO A 75 28.73 -6.43 -8.22
C PRO A 75 30.17 -6.85 -8.55
N GLU A 76 30.76 -7.73 -7.73
CA GLU A 76 31.96 -8.47 -8.11
C GLU A 76 31.61 -9.93 -8.34
N GLN A 77 31.53 -10.23 -9.63
CA GLN A 77 31.53 -11.53 -10.29
C GLN A 77 32.52 -12.50 -9.63
N THR A 78 32.04 -13.67 -9.19
CA THR A 78 32.88 -14.87 -9.06
C THR A 78 32.01 -16.12 -9.19
N GLU A 79 32.28 -16.87 -10.26
CA GLU A 79 31.78 -18.22 -10.51
C GLU A 79 32.35 -19.21 -9.48
N ALA A 80 31.50 -20.09 -8.93
CA ALA A 80 31.75 -21.54 -8.77
C ALA A 80 30.62 -22.23 -7.97
N MET A 81 29.78 -22.99 -8.68
CA MET A 81 28.93 -24.08 -8.14
C MET A 81 29.82 -25.30 -7.75
N PRO A 82 29.32 -26.42 -7.18
CA PRO A 82 28.01 -26.71 -6.55
C PRO A 82 28.12 -27.52 -5.23
N LYS A 83 27.12 -27.50 -4.34
CA LYS A 83 26.81 -28.64 -3.46
C LYS A 83 25.31 -28.85 -3.34
N SER A 84 24.90 -29.97 -3.91
CA SER A 84 23.57 -30.56 -3.84
C SER A 84 23.33 -31.08 -2.42
N GLU A 85 22.47 -30.40 -1.68
CA GLU A 85 21.63 -31.02 -0.66
C GLU A 85 20.20 -30.60 -0.97
N VAL A 86 19.47 -31.50 -1.63
CA VAL A 86 18.04 -31.36 -1.88
C VAL A 86 17.34 -31.50 -0.53
N VAL A 87 17.10 -30.38 0.14
CA VAL A 87 16.14 -30.29 1.25
C VAL A 87 14.74 -30.45 0.64
N SER A 88 14.28 -31.70 0.61
CA SER A 88 12.97 -32.17 0.13
C SER A 88 11.82 -31.72 1.04
N GLY A 89 11.71 -30.41 1.30
CA GLY A 89 10.64 -29.82 2.13
C GLY A 89 10.11 -28.47 1.64
N PHE A 90 10.73 -27.88 0.61
CA PHE A 90 10.29 -26.60 0.04
C PHE A 90 9.34 -26.73 -1.16
N GLU A 91 9.13 -27.95 -1.68
CA GLU A 91 8.26 -28.18 -2.84
C GLU A 91 6.76 -28.06 -2.53
N ASP A 92 6.35 -28.31 -1.30
CA ASP A 92 4.95 -28.14 -0.85
C ASP A 92 4.62 -26.72 -0.38
N ASN A 93 5.56 -25.77 -0.52
CA ASN A 93 5.28 -24.38 -0.19
C ASN A 93 4.54 -23.69 -1.35
N PRO A 94 3.28 -23.26 -1.16
CA PRO A 94 2.48 -22.66 -2.23
C PRO A 94 3.09 -21.36 -2.77
N TRP A 95 3.94 -20.68 -2.01
CA TRP A 95 4.62 -19.45 -2.43
C TRP A 95 5.77 -19.71 -3.41
N VAL A 96 6.44 -20.86 -3.30
CA VAL A 96 7.55 -21.25 -4.19
C VAL A 96 7.03 -21.58 -5.59
N GLN A 97 5.82 -22.14 -5.70
CA GLN A 97 5.20 -22.48 -6.99
C GLN A 97 4.85 -21.24 -7.82
N ILE A 98 4.36 -20.18 -7.18
CA ILE A 98 4.00 -18.92 -7.85
C ILE A 98 5.24 -18.27 -8.49
N LEU A 99 6.37 -18.29 -7.77
CA LEU A 99 7.64 -17.76 -8.29
C LEU A 99 8.17 -18.58 -9.46
N ARG A 100 8.08 -19.91 -9.40
CA ARG A 100 8.49 -20.81 -10.49
C ARG A 100 7.64 -20.60 -11.76
N ALA A 101 6.33 -20.37 -11.61
CA ALA A 101 5.42 -20.14 -12.74
C ALA A 101 5.72 -18.85 -13.52
N LYS A 102 6.37 -17.86 -12.89
CA LYS A 102 6.66 -16.55 -13.49
C LYS A 102 8.00 -16.48 -14.26
N SER A 103 8.86 -17.49 -14.13
CA SER A 103 10.21 -17.47 -14.72
C SER A 103 10.31 -18.07 -16.14
N ARG A 104 9.19 -18.45 -16.78
CA ARG A 104 9.19 -18.81 -18.20
C ARG A 104 8.79 -17.61 -19.05
N GLY A 105 9.79 -16.82 -19.41
CA GLY A 105 9.83 -15.90 -20.54
C GLY A 105 11.19 -16.07 -21.21
#